data_AF-A0A934TYS3-F1
#
_entry.id   AF-A0A934TYS3-F1
#
_cell.length_a   1.000
_cell.length_b   1.000
_cell.length_c   1.000
_cell.angle_alpha   90.00
_cell.angle_beta   90.00
_cell.angle_gamma   90.00
#
_symmetry.space_group_name_H-M   'P 1'
#
loop_
_entity.id
_entity.type
_entity.pdbx_description
1 polymer ?
#
loop_
_entity_poly.entity_id
_entity_poly.type
_entity_poly.pdbx_seq_one_letter_code
_entity_poly.pdbx_strand_id
1 'polypeptide(L)'
;MRRTVKKQYWLTPDEDAELKKKAKATCLTEAALTRFLINGFVPKQKPDEKVEEFLHQLIMLGNNLNKLLAKAYSLNFIDTPILQKEMQKWNQFQLAVEKEFLCPEKSDLFGDK
;
A
#
# COMPACT_ATOMS: atom_id res chain seq x y z
N MET A 1 -12.58 15.16 -10.29
CA MET A 1 -12.59 15.19 -11.77
C MET A 1 -13.89 14.54 -12.26
N ARG A 2 -14.67 15.19 -13.14
CA ARG A 2 -15.90 14.59 -13.70
C ARG A 2 -15.54 13.61 -14.82
N ARG A 3 -16.19 12.45 -14.84
CA ARG A 3 -16.01 11.41 -15.86
C ARG A 3 -17.10 11.61 -16.93
N THR A 4 -16.73 12.08 -18.12
CA THR A 4 -17.69 12.48 -19.17
C THR A 4 -17.64 11.62 -20.44
N VAL A 5 -16.62 10.77 -20.60
CA VAL A 5 -16.42 9.94 -21.80
C VAL A 5 -16.80 8.49 -21.49
N LYS A 6 -17.74 7.92 -22.26
CA LYS A 6 -18.12 6.50 -22.19
C LYS A 6 -17.15 5.65 -23.02
N LYS A 7 -16.74 4.50 -22.50
CA LYS A 7 -16.02 3.45 -23.22
C LYS A 7 -16.86 2.17 -23.16
N GLN A 8 -16.99 1.47 -24.29
CA GLN A 8 -17.75 0.23 -24.42
C GLN A 8 -16.97 -0.72 -25.32
N TYR A 9 -16.77 -1.95 -24.85
CA TYR A 9 -16.09 -3.04 -25.55
C TYR A 9 -16.76 -4.34 -25.13
N TRP A 10 -16.65 -5.36 -25.96
CA TRP A 10 -17.14 -6.70 -25.68
C TRP A 10 -16.00 -7.53 -25.07
N LEU A 11 -16.32 -8.31 -24.04
CA LEU A 11 -15.41 -9.28 -23.44
C LEU A 11 -15.94 -10.68 -23.74
N THR A 12 -15.01 -11.63 -23.86
CA THR A 12 -15.34 -13.05 -23.80
C THR A 12 -15.80 -13.42 -22.38
N PRO A 13 -16.54 -14.54 -22.20
CA PRO A 13 -16.94 -15.01 -20.88
C PRO A 13 -15.76 -15.21 -19.91
N ASP A 14 -14.63 -15.69 -20.42
CA ASP A 14 -13.41 -15.94 -19.63
C ASP A 14 -12.76 -14.62 -19.17
N GLU A 15 -12.71 -13.61 -20.06
CA GLU A 15 -12.19 -12.28 -19.73
C GLU A 15 -13.06 -11.55 -18.69
N ASP A 16 -14.38 -11.66 -18.80
CA ASP A 16 -15.33 -11.10 -17.81
C ASP A 16 -15.17 -11.77 -16.44
N ALA A 17 -15.03 -13.09 -16.40
CA ALA A 17 -14.79 -13.83 -15.17
C ALA A 17 -13.47 -13.42 -14.50
N GLU A 18 -12.40 -13.26 -15.28
CA GLU A 18 -11.09 -12.84 -14.79
C GLU A 18 -11.10 -11.38 -14.29
N LEU A 19 -11.78 -10.47 -15.00
CA LEU A 19 -11.95 -9.08 -14.58
C LEU A 19 -12.69 -8.98 -13.24
N LYS A 20 -13.79 -9.73 -13.08
CA LYS A 20 -14.55 -9.79 -11.83
C LYS A 20 -13.73 -10.35 -10.68
N LYS A 21 -12.97 -11.42 -10.93
CA LYS A 21 -12.07 -12.04 -9.95
C LYS A 21 -11.01 -11.05 -9.46
N LYS A 22 -10.33 -10.35 -10.38
CA LYS A 22 -9.31 -9.35 -10.05
C LYS A 22 -9.89 -8.12 -9.34
N ALA A 23 -11.06 -7.65 -9.77
CA ALA A 23 -11.76 -6.54 -9.12
C ALA A 23 -12.10 -6.89 -7.66
N LYS A 24 -12.66 -8.10 -7.44
CA LYS A 24 -12.97 -8.59 -6.10
C LYS A 24 -11.72 -8.75 -5.22
N ALA A 25 -10.64 -9.30 -5.76
CA ALA A 25 -9.40 -9.50 -5.02
C ALA A 25 -8.73 -8.19 -4.57
N THR A 26 -8.96 -7.10 -5.30
CA THR A 26 -8.41 -5.76 -5.00
C THR A 26 -9.40 -4.86 -4.25
N CYS A 27 -10.59 -5.37 -3.90
CA CYS A 27 -11.70 -4.60 -3.32
C CYS A 27 -12.10 -3.37 -4.15
N LEU A 28 -11.94 -3.42 -5.47
CA LEU A 28 -12.28 -2.35 -6.40
C LEU A 28 -13.50 -2.73 -7.24
N THR A 29 -14.23 -1.71 -7.72
CA THR A 29 -15.16 -1.93 -8.83
C THR A 29 -14.38 -2.21 -10.10
N GLU A 30 -14.94 -2.97 -11.04
CA GLU A 30 -14.32 -3.23 -12.35
C GLU A 30 -13.87 -1.92 -13.02
N ALA A 31 -14.74 -0.90 -12.99
CA ALA A 31 -14.43 0.41 -13.53
C ALA A 31 -13.29 1.14 -12.78
N ALA A 32 -13.11 0.90 -11.47
CA ALA A 32 -11.97 1.44 -10.74
C ALA A 32 -10.68 0.69 -11.10
N LEU A 33 -10.73 -0.64 -11.15
CA LEU A 33 -9.60 -1.48 -11.54
C LEU A 33 -9.08 -1.11 -12.95
N THR A 34 -9.97 -1.01 -13.94
CA THR A 34 -9.58 -0.61 -15.31
C THR A 34 -8.91 0.77 -15.32
N ARG A 35 -9.38 1.72 -14.49
CA ARG A 35 -8.77 3.05 -14.40
C ARG A 35 -7.38 3.03 -13.76
N PHE A 36 -7.19 2.21 -12.73
CA PHE A 36 -5.86 2.03 -12.12
C PHE A 36 -4.87 1.50 -13.16
N LEU A 37 -5.28 0.47 -13.92
CA LEU A 37 -4.46 -0.12 -14.97
C LEU A 37 -4.15 0.88 -16.10
N ILE A 38 -5.14 1.68 -16.53
CA ILE A 38 -4.92 2.75 -17.52
C ILE A 38 -3.90 3.78 -17.03
N ASN A 39 -3.90 4.10 -15.73
CA ASN A 39 -2.95 5.02 -15.12
C ASN A 39 -1.57 4.38 -14.87
N GLY A 40 -1.35 3.14 -15.33
CA GLY A 40 -0.08 2.42 -15.17
C GLY A 40 0.12 1.81 -13.78
N PHE A 41 -0.91 1.76 -12.94
CA PHE A 41 -0.85 1.17 -11.61
C PHE A 41 -1.51 -0.20 -11.58
N VAL A 42 -0.80 -1.19 -11.04
CA VAL A 42 -1.33 -2.53 -10.78
C VAL A 42 -1.71 -2.62 -9.31
N PRO A 43 -3.01 -2.60 -8.97
CA PRO A 43 -3.44 -2.71 -7.58
C PRO A 43 -3.11 -4.10 -7.03
N LYS A 44 -2.54 -4.13 -5.82
CA LYS A 44 -2.24 -5.37 -5.09
C LYS A 44 -3.52 -5.97 -4.55
N GLN A 45 -3.56 -7.30 -4.51
CA GLN A 45 -4.66 -8.01 -3.86
C GLN A 45 -4.67 -7.66 -2.38
N LYS A 46 -5.86 -7.71 -1.77
CA LYS A 46 -5.99 -7.55 -0.34
C LYS A 46 -5.07 -8.58 0.35
N PRO A 47 -4.22 -8.16 1.32
CA PRO A 47 -3.45 -9.09 2.11
C PRO A 47 -4.36 -10.12 2.78
N ASP A 48 -3.86 -11.34 2.97
CA ASP A 48 -4.56 -12.34 3.78
C ASP A 48 -4.80 -11.81 5.19
N GLU A 49 -5.87 -12.24 5.84
CA GLU A 49 -6.31 -11.73 7.15
C GLU A 49 -5.20 -11.83 8.20
N LYS A 50 -4.43 -12.92 8.18
CA LYS A 50 -3.26 -13.12 9.05
C LYS A 50 -2.14 -12.11 8.79
N VAL A 51 -1.92 -11.73 7.52
CA VAL A 51 -0.90 -10.73 7.15
C VAL A 51 -1.39 -9.35 7.55
N GLU A 52 -2.67 -9.04 7.37
CA GLU A 52 -3.29 -7.79 7.81
C GLU A 52 -3.18 -7.61 9.33
N GLU A 53 -3.51 -8.64 10.11
CA GLU A 53 -3.35 -8.64 11.57
C GLU A 53 -1.89 -8.44 12.00
N PHE A 54 -0.96 -9.15 11.37
CA PHE A 54 0.47 -9.00 11.65
C PHE A 54 0.96 -7.58 11.36
N LEU A 55 0.58 -7.01 10.22
CA LEU A 55 0.92 -5.63 9.85
C LEU A 55 0.35 -4.63 10.85
N HIS A 56 -0.91 -4.79 11.26
CA HIS A 56 -1.53 -3.93 12.26
C HIS A 56 -0.81 -4.00 13.62
N GLN A 57 -0.45 -5.20 14.08
CA GLN A 57 0.31 -5.37 15.31
C GLN A 57 1.70 -4.73 15.21
N LEU A 58 2.39 -4.90 14.09
CA LEU A 58 3.70 -4.31 13.84
C LEU A 58 3.65 -2.77 13.89
N ILE A 59 2.64 -2.16 13.25
CA ILE A 59 2.42 -0.71 13.27
C ILE A 59 2.13 -0.22 14.70
N MET A 60 1.29 -0.94 15.45
CA MET A 60 0.96 -0.61 16.83
C MET A 60 2.20 -0.65 17.74
N LEU A 61 3.02 -1.70 17.62
CA LEU A 61 4.26 -1.83 18.37
C LEU A 61 5.25 -0.71 18.02
N GLY A 62 5.43 -0.40 16.74
CA GLY A 62 6.28 0.70 16.29
C GLY A 62 5.84 2.06 16.83
N ASN A 63 4.55 2.35 16.81
CA ASN A 63 4.00 3.59 17.34
C ASN A 63 4.20 3.72 18.85
N ASN A 64 4.03 2.63 19.61
CA ASN A 64 4.26 2.62 21.05
C ASN A 64 5.75 2.84 21.37
N LEU A 65 6.65 2.20 20.63
CA LEU A 65 8.09 2.39 20.77
C LEU A 65 8.50 3.83 20.46
N ASN A 66 8.00 4.42 19.36
CA ASN A 66 8.26 5.82 19.02
C ASN A 66 7.81 6.79 20.11
N LYS A 67 6.67 6.55 20.76
CA LYS A 67 6.20 7.37 21.90
C LYS A 67 7.11 7.26 23.11
N LEU A 68 7.54 6.04 23.46
CA LEU A 68 8.48 5.82 24.57
C LEU A 68 9.81 6.53 24.33
N LEU A 69 10.32 6.46 23.11
CA LEU A 69 11.54 7.13 22.70
C LEU A 69 11.41 8.65 22.73
N ALA A 70 10.32 9.21 22.22
CA ALA A 70 10.05 10.65 22.29
C ALA A 70 9.99 11.15 23.74
N LYS A 71 9.39 10.35 24.64
CA LYS A 71 9.36 10.66 26.08
C LYS A 71 10.75 10.59 26.70
N ALA A 72 11.52 9.55 26.43
CA ALA A 72 12.89 9.42 26.92
C ALA A 72 13.81 10.55 26.41
N TYR A 73 13.63 10.98 25.16
CA TYR A 73 14.30 12.15 24.56
C TYR A 73 13.94 13.44 25.31
N SER A 74 12.65 13.69 25.56
CA SER A 74 12.20 14.90 26.28
C SER A 74 12.73 14.99 27.72
N LEU A 75 13.08 13.85 28.31
CA LEU A 75 13.60 13.74 29.67
C LEU A 75 15.13 13.63 29.72
N ASN A 76 15.84 13.82 28.59
CA ASN A 76 17.30 13.68 28.46
C ASN A 76 17.89 12.34 28.96
N PHE A 77 17.10 11.26 28.95
CA PHE A 77 17.54 9.94 29.44
C PHE A 77 18.42 9.17 28.47
N ILE A 78 18.45 9.52 27.17
CA ILE A 78 19.08 8.75 26.10
C ILE A 78 19.88 9.65 25.17
N ASP A 79 21.00 9.11 24.68
CA ASP A 79 21.88 9.74 23.69
C ASP A 79 21.13 10.04 22.37
N THR A 80 20.99 11.33 22.08
CA THR A 80 20.08 11.87 21.05
C THR A 80 20.43 11.49 19.59
N PRO A 81 21.70 11.38 19.15
CA PRO A 81 22.00 11.12 17.75
C PRO A 81 21.86 9.65 17.35
N ILE A 82 22.17 8.71 18.26
CA ILE A 82 22.01 7.27 18.02
C ILE A 82 20.53 6.93 17.85
N LEU A 83 19.69 7.52 18.71
CA LEU A 83 18.24 7.34 18.67
C LEU A 83 17.63 7.84 17.36
N GLN A 84 18.01 9.02 16.89
CA GLN A 84 17.53 9.56 15.62
C GLN A 84 17.91 8.64 14.44
N LYS A 85 19.11 8.05 14.45
CA LYS A 85 19.56 7.12 13.41
C LYS A 85 18.72 5.84 13.39
N GLU A 86 18.41 5.27 14.55
CA GLU A 86 17.54 4.09 14.65
C GLU A 86 16.08 4.42 14.27
N MET A 87 15.57 5.59 14.64
CA MET A 87 14.24 6.06 14.24
C MET A 87 14.13 6.19 12.71
N GLN A 88 15.17 6.69 12.05
CA GLN A 88 15.21 6.79 10.59
C GLN A 88 15.18 5.40 9.92
N LYS A 89 15.95 4.44 10.44
CA LYS A 89 15.93 3.05 9.95
C LYS A 89 14.55 2.42 10.13
N TRP A 90 13.91 2.65 11.27
CA TRP A 90 12.55 2.17 11.53
C TRP A 90 11.54 2.74 10.52
N ASN A 91 11.58 4.05 10.27
CA ASN A 91 10.72 4.68 9.28
C ASN A 91 10.96 4.13 7.87
N GLN A 92 12.22 3.89 7.49
CA GLN A 92 12.55 3.26 6.21
C GLN A 92 12.01 1.83 6.11
N PHE A 93 12.11 1.05 7.19
CA PHE A 93 11.58 -0.29 7.25
C PHE A 93 10.04 -0.30 7.12
N GLN A 94 9.35 0.59 7.84
CA GLN A 94 7.90 0.74 7.72
C GLN A 94 7.50 1.06 6.27
N LEU A 95 8.17 2.01 5.63
CA LEU A 95 7.93 2.35 4.22
C LEU A 95 8.18 1.16 3.28
N ALA A 96 9.21 0.35 3.53
CA ALA A 96 9.49 -0.84 2.75
C ALA A 96 8.37 -1.89 2.89
N VAL A 97 7.91 -2.13 4.12
CA VAL A 97 6.79 -3.06 4.40
C VAL A 97 5.49 -2.57 3.76
N GLU A 98 5.15 -1.29 3.93
CA GLU A 98 3.95 -0.70 3.31
C GLU A 98 4.02 -0.78 1.78
N LYS A 99 5.19 -0.52 1.18
CA LYS A 99 5.37 -0.63 -0.26
C LYS A 99 5.19 -2.07 -0.76
N GLU A 100 5.72 -3.03 -0.03
CA GLU A 100 5.66 -4.45 -0.40
C GLU A 100 4.24 -5.01 -0.33
N PHE A 101 3.47 -4.63 0.70
CA PHE A 101 2.18 -5.26 0.97
C PHE A 101 0.95 -4.40 0.66
N LEU A 102 1.06 -3.07 0.67
CA LEU A 102 -0.10 -2.17 0.61
C LEU A 102 -0.10 -1.25 -0.62
N CYS A 103 1.06 -0.80 -1.10
CA CYS A 103 1.10 0.15 -2.21
C CYS A 103 0.92 -0.53 -3.58
N PRO A 104 0.08 0.04 -4.47
CA PRO A 104 0.01 -0.40 -5.87
C PRO A 104 1.35 -0.12 -6.57
N GLU A 105 1.82 -1.08 -7.37
CA GLU A 105 3.07 -0.93 -8.12
C GLU A 105 2.82 -0.19 -9.44
N LYS A 106 3.70 0.76 -9.77
CA LYS A 106 3.73 1.34 -11.11
C LYS A 106 4.32 0.28 -12.03
N SER A 107 3.59 -0.12 -13.06
CA SER A 107 4.04 -1.14 -14.01
C SER A 107 4.86 -0.48 -15.13
N ASP A 108 6.05 -1.02 -15.37
CA ASP A 108 6.95 -0.58 -16.46
C ASP A 108 6.37 -0.87 -17.87
N LEU A 109 5.33 -1.72 -17.97
CA LEU A 109 4.63 -2.01 -19.22
C LEU A 109 3.85 -0.80 -19.76
N PHE A 110 3.56 0.17 -18.89
CA PHE A 110 2.89 1.42 -19.23
C PHE A 110 3.86 2.59 -18.98
N GLY A 111 5.04 2.50 -19.61
CA GLY A 111 6.08 3.53 -19.55
C GLY A 111 5.61 4.91 -20.02
N ASP A 112 6.15 5.93 -19.36
CA ASP A 112 5.79 7.34 -19.48
C ASP A 112 5.72 7.81 -20.96
N LYS A 113 4.52 8.25 -21.37
CA LYS A 113 4.34 9.13 -22.54
C LYS A 113 4.30 10.58 -22.09
#